data_AF-A0A933ULQ3-F1
#
_entry.id   AF-A0A933ULQ3-F1
#
_cell.length_a   1.000
_cell.length_b   1.000
_cell.length_c   1.000
_cell.angle_alpha   90.00
_cell.angle_beta   90.00
_cell.angle_gamma   90.00
#
_symmetry.space_group_name_H-M   'P 1'
#
loop_
_entity.id
_entity.type
_entity.pdbx_description
1 polymer ?
#
loop_
_entity_poly.entity_id
_entity_poly.type
_entity_poly.pdbx_seq_one_letter_code
_entity_poly.pdbx_strand_id
1 'polypeptide(L)' 'MQAPDLDGTVRHVVAAHLDLAPEVLTVDLALGDLGLDDDCAFELLVAVEEALDVRFPDDFFDGVTTYGELTTAVRVAVGG' A
#
# COMPACT_ATOMS: atom_id res chain seq x y z
N MET A 1 17.63 -15.05 -8.24
CA MET A 1 16.18 -14.82 -8.22
C MET A 1 15.98 -13.50 -7.52
N GLN A 2 15.64 -12.45 -8.27
CA GLN A 2 15.36 -11.14 -7.68
C GLN A 2 14.14 -11.34 -6.78
N ALA A 3 14.24 -10.98 -5.50
CA ALA A 3 13.03 -10.91 -4.68
C ALA A 3 12.05 -10.01 -5.44
N PRO A 4 10.76 -10.39 -5.58
CA PRO A 4 9.79 -9.49 -6.16
C PRO A 4 9.90 -8.15 -5.40
N ASP A 5 10.12 -7.05 -6.14
CA ASP A 5 10.25 -5.70 -5.59
C ASP A 5 8.87 -5.27 -5.06
N LEU A 6 8.47 -5.86 -3.94
CA LEU A 6 7.16 -5.71 -3.32
C LEU A 6 6.89 -4.25 -2.99
N ASP A 7 7.87 -3.60 -2.34
CA ASP A 7 7.86 -2.16 -2.09
C ASP A 7 7.70 -1.35 -3.38
N GLY A 8 8.36 -1.76 -4.47
CA GLY A 8 8.25 -1.13 -5.78
C GLY A 8 6.84 -1.22 -6.36
N THR A 9 6.22 -2.40 -6.30
CA THR A 9 4.85 -2.62 -6.77
C THR A 9 3.85 -1.83 -5.93
N VAL A 10 3.92 -1.93 -4.60
CA VAL A 10 3.01 -1.20 -3.70
C VAL A 10 3.15 0.31 -3.93
N ARG A 11 4.37 0.83 -4.03
CA ARG A 11 4.62 2.23 -4.35
C ARG A 11 4.01 2.65 -5.67
N HIS A 12 4.15 1.82 -6.70
CA HIS A 12 3.60 2.11 -8.02
C HIS A 12 2.07 2.15 -8.00
N VAL A 13 1.43 1.17 -7.33
CA VAL A 13 -0.04 1.10 -7.21
C VAL A 13 -0.57 2.30 -6.43
N VAL A 14 0.01 2.60 -5.27
CA VAL A 14 -0.40 3.75 -4.44
C VAL A 14 -0.21 5.07 -5.19
N ALA A 15 0.94 5.24 -5.86
CA ALA A 15 1.22 6.43 -6.66
C ALA A 15 0.23 6.59 -7.83
N ALA A 16 -0.06 5.50 -8.56
CA ALA A 16 -0.99 5.50 -9.68
C ALA A 16 -2.43 5.76 -9.24
N HIS A 17 -2.86 5.20 -8.12
CA HIS A 17 -4.21 5.35 -7.60
C HIS A 17 -4.47 6.78 -7.10
N LEU A 18 -3.47 7.40 -6.46
CA LEU A 18 -3.57 8.75 -5.90
C LEU A 18 -3.14 9.86 -6.88
N ASP A 19 -2.72 9.51 -8.10
CA ASP A 19 -2.13 10.43 -9.09
C ASP A 19 -0.95 11.25 -8.52
N LEU A 20 -0.11 10.58 -7.72
CA LEU A 20 1.04 11.18 -7.05
C LEU A 20 2.35 10.67 -7.64
N ALA A 21 3.40 11.49 -7.55
CA ALA A 21 4.74 11.02 -7.87
C ALA A 21 5.18 9.96 -6.84
N PRO A 22 5.81 8.85 -7.26
CA PRO A 22 6.30 7.86 -6.31
C PRO A 22 7.28 8.49 -5.31
N GLU A 23 8.05 9.50 -5.71
CA GLU A 23 9.00 10.20 -4.84
C GLU A 23 8.38 10.88 -3.62
N VAL A 24 7.11 11.31 -3.67
CA VAL A 24 6.43 11.91 -2.50
C VAL A 24 5.98 10.88 -1.49
N LEU A 25 5.80 9.62 -1.89
CA LEU A 25 5.50 8.51 -0.98
C LEU A 25 6.75 8.19 -0.14
N THR A 26 6.79 8.76 1.05
CA THR A 26 7.85 8.56 2.04
C THR A 26 7.32 7.78 3.23
N VAL A 27 8.19 7.08 3.97
CA VAL A 27 7.77 6.22 5.09
C VAL A 27 7.03 6.96 6.20
N ASP A 28 7.35 8.24 6.39
CA ASP A 28 6.74 9.11 7.41
C ASP A 28 5.44 9.77 6.92
N LEU A 29 5.05 9.57 5.66
CA LEU A 29 3.86 10.18 5.09
C LEU A 29 2.60 9.55 5.68
N ALA A 30 1.76 10.36 6.30
CA ALA A 30 0.49 9.92 6.84
C ALA A 30 -0.49 9.58 5.70
N LEU A 31 -1.17 8.44 5.79
CA LEU A 31 -2.20 8.03 4.83
C LEU A 31 -3.41 8.98 4.87
N GLY A 32 -3.74 9.52 6.04
CA GLY A 32 -4.79 10.53 6.18
C GLY A 32 -4.50 11.83 5.46
N ASP A 33 -3.23 12.22 5.32
CA ASP A 33 -2.83 13.43 4.57
C ASP A 33 -2.93 13.23 3.05
N LEU A 34 -2.96 11.97 2.60
CA LEU A 34 -3.19 11.60 1.20
C LEU A 34 -4.66 11.66 0.81
N GLY A 35 -5.57 11.86 1.77
CA GLY A 35 -7.00 11.82 1.51
C GLY A 35 -7.54 10.42 1.27
N LEU A 36 -6.86 9.39 1.78
CA LEU A 36 -7.40 8.02 1.82
C LEU A 36 -8.57 8.00 2.82
N ASP A 37 -9.79 8.11 2.29
CA ASP A 37 -11.00 7.74 3.02
C ASP A 37 -11.18 6.22 3.01
N ASP A 38 -12.17 5.72 3.75
CA ASP A 38 -12.40 4.28 3.89
C ASP A 38 -12.70 3.60 2.53
N ASP A 39 -13.38 4.30 1.61
CA ASP A 39 -13.68 3.80 0.27
C ASP A 39 -12.41 3.75 -0.61
N CYS A 40 -11.59 4.80 -0.59
CA CYS A 40 -10.33 4.89 -1.34
C CYS A 40 -9.28 3.93 -0.78
N ALA A 41 -9.26 3.73 0.54
CA ALA A 41 -8.47 2.68 1.17
C ALA A 41 -8.90 1.30 0.66
N PHE A 42 -10.20 0.99 0.62
CA PHE A 42 -10.69 -0.28 0.10
C PHE A 42 -10.31 -0.49 -1.39
N GLU A 43 -10.50 0.51 -2.25
CA GLU A 43 -10.08 0.43 -3.65
C GLU A 43 -8.57 0.22 -3.80
N LEU A 44 -7.77 0.92 -2.99
CA LEU A 44 -6.33 0.75 -2.96
C LEU A 44 -5.95 -0.68 -2.52
N LEU A 45 -6.63 -1.23 -1.51
CA LEU A 45 -6.41 -2.61 -1.05
C LEU A 45 -6.57 -3.57 -2.22
N VAL A 46 -7.71 -3.49 -2.91
CA VAL A 46 -8.05 -4.34 -4.05
C VAL A 46 -7.00 -4.19 -5.16
N ALA A 47 -6.57 -2.97 -5.48
CA ALA A 47 -5.54 -2.75 -6.49
C ALA A 47 -4.19 -3.38 -6.11
N VAL A 48 -3.81 -3.34 -4.83
CA VAL A 48 -2.59 -3.98 -4.33
C VAL A 48 -2.72 -5.50 -4.33
N GLU A 49 -3.88 -6.04 -3.92
CA GLU A 49 -4.21 -7.47 -3.99
C GLU A 49 -4.08 -8.01 -5.42
N GLU A 50 -4.68 -7.34 -6.40
CA GLU A 50 -4.61 -7.74 -7.82
C GLU A 50 -3.19 -7.64 -8.37
N ALA A 51 -2.44 -6.60 -7.99
CA ALA A 51 -1.06 -6.42 -8.46
C ALA A 51 -0.09 -7.48 -7.89
N LEU A 52 -0.38 -7.99 -6.70
CA LEU A 52 0.45 -8.96 -5.99
C LEU A 52 -0.07 -10.39 -6.08
N ASP A 53 -1.26 -10.59 -6.66
CA ASP A 53 -1.99 -11.86 -6.71
C ASP A 53 -2.18 -12.49 -5.31
N VAL A 54 -2.58 -11.65 -4.34
CA VAL A 54 -2.79 -12.02 -2.94
C VAL A 54 -4.15 -11.55 -2.43
N ARG A 55 -4.54 -12.01 -1.25
CA ARG A 55 -5.69 -11.47 -0.51
C ARG A 55 -5.27 -11.02 0.88
N PHE A 56 -5.66 -9.80 1.23
CA PHE A 56 -5.58 -9.23 2.56
C PHE A 56 -6.97 -9.25 3.22
N PRO A 57 -7.05 -9.18 4.55
CA PRO A 57 -8.32 -9.04 5.23
C PRO A 57 -8.84 -7.59 5.14
N ASP A 58 -10.15 -7.40 5.30
CA ASP A 58 -10.79 -6.08 5.16
C ASP A 58 -10.30 -5.07 6.23
N ASP A 59 -9.81 -5.55 7.37
CA ASP A 59 -9.22 -4.78 8.46
C ASP A 59 -7.70 -4.57 8.29
N PHE A 60 -7.13 -4.84 7.11
CA PHE A 60 -5.69 -4.73 6.88
C PHE A 60 -5.13 -3.33 7.11
N PHE A 61 -5.94 -2.30 6.87
CA PHE A 61 -5.56 -0.90 7.14
C PHE A 61 -5.87 -0.46 8.58
N ASP A 62 -6.52 -1.28 9.41
CA ASP A 62 -6.76 -0.95 10.81
C ASP A 62 -5.43 -0.84 11.56
N GLY A 63 -5.13 0.39 12.02
CA GLY A 63 -3.90 0.70 12.72
C GLY A 63 -2.72 1.06 11.82
N VAL A 64 -2.90 1.07 10.49
CA VAL A 64 -1.92 1.60 9.54
C VAL A 64 -2.15 3.11 9.39
N THR A 65 -1.19 3.90 9.87
CA THR A 65 -1.31 5.37 9.86
C THR A 65 -0.39 6.03 8.85
N THR A 66 0.72 5.37 8.50
CA THR A 66 1.71 5.89 7.55
C THR A 66 1.94 4.94 6.38
N TYR A 67 2.48 5.50 5.28
CA TYR A 67 2.88 4.73 4.12
C TYR A 67 3.97 3.70 4.45
N GLY A 68 4.88 3.99 5.39
CA GLY A 68 5.90 3.04 5.83
C GLY A 68 5.32 1.84 6.60
N GLU A 69 4.27 2.08 7.40
CA GLU A 69 3.52 1.00 8.06
C GLU A 69 2.78 0.14 7.04
N LEU A 70 2.20 0.75 6.01
CA LEU A 70 1.50 0.07 4.92
C LEU A 70 2.43 -0.88 4.16
N THR A 71 3.59 -0.39 3.70
CA THR A 71 4.55 -1.24 2.97
C THR A 71 5.10 -2.35 3.87
N THR A 72 5.34 -2.06 5.15
CA THR A 72 5.77 -3.07 6.13
C THR A 72 4.70 -4.14 6.34
N ALA A 73 3.44 -3.76 6.51
CA ALA A 73 2.33 -4.69 6.66
C ALA A 73 2.19 -5.60 5.44
N VAL A 74 2.27 -5.02 4.23
CA VAL A 74 2.18 -5.79 2.97
C VAL A 74 3.36 -6.76 2.87
N ARG A 75 4.56 -6.32 3.26
CA ARG A 75 5.75 -7.16 3.30
C ARG A 75 5.64 -8.35 4.24
N VAL A 76 5.09 -8.14 5.43
CA VAL A 76 4.87 -9.20 6.40
C VAL A 76 3.81 -10.19 5.88
N ALA A 77 2.75 -9.70 5.25
CA ALA A 77 1.68 -10.53 4.74
C ALA A 77 2.07 -11.36 3.51
N VAL A 78 2.90 -10.83 2.60
CA VAL A 78 3.31 -11.54 1.36
C VAL A 78 4.61 -12.33 1.53
N GLY A 79 5.51 -11.88 2.41
CA GLY A 79 6.81 -12.51 2.64
C GLY A 79 6.88 -13.44 3.86
N GLY A 80 5.76 -13.62 4.58
CA GLY A 80 5.61 -14.51 5.74
C GLY A 80 5.29 -15.96 5.37
#